data_AF-A0A956S767-F1
#
_entry.id   AF-A0A956S767-F1
#
_cell.length_a   1.000
_cell.length_b   1.000
_cell.length_c   1.000
_cell.angle_alpha   90.00
_cell.angle_beta   90.00
_cell.angle_gamma   90.00
#
_symmetry.space_group_name_H-M   'P 1'
#
loop_
_entity.id
_entity.type
_entity.pdbx_description
1 polymer ?
#
loop_
_entity_poly.entity_id
_entity_poly.type
_entity_poly.pdbx_seq_one_letter_code
_entity_poly.pdbx_strand_id
1 'polypeptide(L)'
;IVFCVLNIHQTTWKELLIIPFTFIYINWIEYIGHKGPMHHQTKLLSKVFERHTMQHHHFFTYDNMSFDSTKDFKAVLFPPVLLIFFFVCFVLPVSLLIFWLWNTNAALIFMATIIAYYFNYEFLHFCYHLPENHFLLKIPLVKRLKKLHHTHHDTTLMTKYNFNISYPIFDWIYGTIYKK
;
A
#
# COMPACT_ATOMS: atom_id res chain seq x y z
N ILE A 1 8.98 12.57 -5.64
CA ILE A 1 8.43 12.45 -7.01
C ILE A 1 8.88 13.57 -7.94
N VAL A 2 8.68 14.85 -7.58
CA VAL A 2 9.09 16.01 -8.40
C VAL A 2 10.58 15.94 -8.77
N PHE A 3 11.46 15.70 -7.78
CA PHE A 3 12.89 15.51 -8.02
C PHE A 3 13.17 14.44 -9.09
N CYS A 4 12.55 13.26 -8.99
CA CYS A 4 12.73 12.18 -9.97
C CYS A 4 12.29 12.63 -11.36
N VAL A 5 11.09 13.21 -11.49
CA VAL A 5 10.53 13.65 -12.77
C VAL A 5 11.41 14.73 -13.43
N LEU A 6 11.92 15.69 -12.65
CA LEU A 6 12.77 16.76 -13.17
C LEU A 6 14.17 16.28 -13.61
N ASN A 7 14.64 15.14 -13.11
CA ASN A 7 15.96 14.58 -13.43
C ASN A 7 15.89 13.41 -14.43
N ILE A 8 14.70 13.10 -14.96
CA ILE A 8 14.54 12.14 -16.05
C ILE A 8 14.73 12.90 -17.37
N HIS A 9 15.64 12.43 -18.23
CA HIS A 9 15.99 13.11 -19.47
C HIS A 9 16.02 12.14 -20.66
N GLN A 10 15.41 12.51 -21.78
CA GLN A 10 15.45 11.72 -23.03
C GLN A 10 15.02 10.24 -22.85
N THR A 11 13.88 10.03 -22.18
CA THR A 11 13.39 8.68 -21.85
C THR A 11 13.11 7.85 -23.10
N THR A 12 13.50 6.58 -23.06
CA THR A 12 13.14 5.60 -24.10
C THR A 12 11.87 4.83 -23.72
N TRP A 13 11.13 4.32 -24.71
CA TRP A 13 9.95 3.49 -24.44
C TRP A 13 10.27 2.23 -23.62
N LYS A 14 11.50 1.70 -23.75
CA LYS A 14 11.95 0.53 -22.97
C LYS A 14 12.02 0.87 -21.49
N GLU A 15 12.55 2.03 -21.14
CA GLU A 15 12.62 2.51 -19.76
C GLU A 15 11.22 2.68 -19.15
N LEU A 16 10.21 3.03 -19.95
CA LEU A 16 8.83 3.12 -19.49
C LEU A 16 8.23 1.76 -19.09
N LEU A 17 8.78 0.63 -19.56
CA LEU A 17 8.38 -0.71 -19.09
C LEU A 17 8.70 -0.94 -17.60
N ILE A 18 9.58 -0.11 -17.02
CA ILE A 18 9.80 -0.10 -15.57
C ILE A 18 8.51 0.24 -14.83
N ILE A 19 7.61 1.06 -15.38
CA ILE A 19 6.36 1.44 -14.70
C ILE A 19 5.49 0.22 -14.37
N PRO A 20 5.04 -0.61 -15.35
CA PRO A 20 4.21 -1.78 -15.04
C PRO A 20 4.97 -2.81 -14.19
N PHE A 21 6.27 -3.02 -14.42
CA PHE A 21 7.08 -3.89 -13.57
C PHE A 21 7.08 -3.43 -12.11
N THR A 22 7.36 -2.14 -11.88
CA THR A 22 7.41 -1.53 -10.56
C THR A 22 6.05 -1.61 -9.87
N PHE A 23 4.97 -1.37 -10.62
CA PHE A 23 3.61 -1.47 -10.12
C PHE A 23 3.28 -2.87 -9.58
N ILE A 24 3.62 -3.92 -10.34
CA ILE A 24 3.44 -5.30 -9.88
C ILE A 24 4.35 -5.61 -8.68
N TYR A 25 5.61 -5.19 -8.73
CA TYR A 25 6.55 -5.37 -7.63
C TYR A 25 6.04 -4.77 -6.32
N ILE A 26 5.60 -3.50 -6.32
CA ILE A 26 5.17 -2.84 -5.07
C ILE A 26 3.81 -3.35 -4.59
N ASN A 27 2.90 -3.73 -5.49
CA ASN A 27 1.65 -4.39 -5.11
C ASN A 27 1.90 -5.76 -4.44
N TRP A 28 2.95 -6.46 -4.86
CA TRP A 28 3.40 -7.69 -4.19
C TRP A 28 3.99 -7.43 -2.80
N ILE A 29 4.86 -6.42 -2.68
CA ILE A 29 5.45 -6.03 -1.39
C ILE A 29 4.37 -5.58 -0.41
N GLU A 30 3.36 -4.83 -0.87
CA GLU A 30 2.16 -4.49 -0.09
C GLU A 30 1.49 -5.76 0.46
N TYR A 31 1.20 -6.73 -0.41
CA TYR A 31 0.58 -7.99 -0.02
C TYR A 31 1.40 -8.76 1.02
N ILE A 32 2.70 -8.94 0.79
CA ILE A 32 3.57 -9.71 1.71
C ILE A 32 3.72 -8.98 3.04
N GLY A 33 3.96 -7.67 3.01
CA GLY A 33 4.07 -6.85 4.22
C GLY A 33 2.80 -6.92 5.05
N HIS A 34 1.65 -6.84 4.38
CA HIS A 34 0.36 -6.87 5.04
C HIS A 34 0.02 -8.26 5.60
N LYS A 35 0.11 -9.32 4.79
CA LYS A 35 -0.11 -10.69 5.25
C LYS A 35 0.88 -11.13 6.31
N GLY A 36 2.14 -10.74 6.17
CA GLY A 36 3.23 -11.12 7.06
C GLY A 36 3.32 -10.20 8.28
N PRO A 37 4.32 -9.31 8.35
CA PRO A 37 4.69 -8.60 9.57
C PRO A 37 3.62 -7.66 10.15
N MET A 38 2.63 -7.24 9.35
CA MET A 38 1.50 -6.45 9.87
C MET A 38 0.49 -7.28 10.66
N HIS A 39 0.32 -8.57 10.32
CA HIS A 39 -0.61 -9.51 11.00
C HIS A 39 0.09 -10.61 11.81
N HIS A 40 1.43 -10.67 11.76
CA HIS A 40 2.23 -11.63 12.50
C HIS A 40 3.34 -10.90 13.26
N GLN A 41 3.28 -10.96 14.59
CA GLN A 41 4.27 -10.33 15.44
C GLN A 41 5.64 -10.99 15.28
N THR A 42 6.66 -10.17 15.01
CA THR A 42 8.07 -10.61 15.00
C THR A 42 8.90 -9.69 15.87
N LYS A 43 10.08 -10.14 16.33
CA LYS A 43 10.97 -9.31 17.16
C LYS A 43 11.47 -8.05 16.43
N LEU A 44 11.74 -8.15 15.13
CA LEU A 44 12.29 -7.06 14.32
C LEU A 44 11.24 -6.05 13.85
N LEU A 45 10.01 -6.51 13.59
CA LEU A 45 8.93 -5.68 13.02
C LEU A 45 7.74 -5.54 13.97
N SER A 46 7.97 -5.67 15.28
CA SER A 46 6.92 -5.57 16.31
C SER A 46 6.12 -4.27 16.23
N LYS A 47 6.78 -3.15 15.93
CA LYS A 47 6.13 -1.84 15.76
C LYS A 47 5.18 -1.79 14.56
N VAL A 48 5.47 -2.55 13.49
CA VAL A 48 4.59 -2.65 12.32
C VAL A 48 3.32 -3.39 12.71
N PHE A 49 3.47 -4.54 13.38
CA PHE A 49 2.35 -5.31 13.92
C PHE A 49 1.51 -4.50 14.91
N GLU A 50 2.14 -3.84 15.88
CA GLU A 50 1.44 -3.04 16.89
C GLU A 50 0.64 -1.93 16.24
N ARG A 51 1.23 -1.17 15.31
CA ARG A 51 0.52 -0.10 14.62
C ARG A 51 -0.65 -0.63 13.78
N HIS A 52 -0.44 -1.72 13.07
CA HIS A 52 -1.46 -2.25 12.17
C HIS A 52 -2.55 -3.02 12.91
N THR A 53 -2.19 -4.08 13.61
CA THR A 53 -3.16 -4.97 14.27
C THR A 53 -3.68 -4.36 15.58
N MET A 54 -2.80 -3.80 16.42
CA MET A 54 -3.19 -3.37 17.77
C MET A 54 -3.73 -1.94 17.84
N GLN A 55 -3.42 -1.09 16.85
CA GLN A 55 -3.94 0.28 16.80
C GLN A 55 -4.97 0.43 15.68
N HIS A 56 -4.61 0.18 14.42
CA HIS A 56 -5.51 0.40 13.29
C HIS A 56 -6.74 -0.53 13.30
N HIS A 57 -6.54 -1.85 13.37
CA HIS A 57 -7.63 -2.84 13.43
C HIS A 57 -8.39 -2.85 14.76
N HIS A 58 -7.78 -2.36 15.84
CA HIS A 58 -8.47 -2.21 17.12
C HIS A 58 -9.35 -0.95 17.13
N PHE A 59 -8.88 0.13 16.51
CA PHE A 59 -9.61 1.39 16.43
C PHE A 59 -10.72 1.33 15.39
N PHE A 60 -10.44 0.80 14.20
CA PHE A 60 -11.42 0.57 13.14
C PHE A 60 -11.82 -0.91 13.13
N THR A 61 -13.04 -1.18 13.56
CA THR A 61 -13.60 -2.53 13.58
C THR A 61 -14.53 -2.73 12.40
N TYR A 62 -14.93 -3.98 12.15
CA TYR A 62 -15.95 -4.27 11.14
C TYR A 62 -17.22 -3.43 11.31
N ASP A 63 -17.68 -3.18 12.54
CA ASP A 63 -18.89 -2.38 12.77
C ASP A 63 -18.63 -0.86 12.79
N ASN A 64 -17.38 -0.44 13.05
CA ASN A 64 -17.00 0.97 13.10
C ASN A 64 -15.73 1.26 12.27
N MET A 65 -15.93 1.48 10.96
CA MET A 65 -14.84 1.72 10.00
C MET A 65 -14.56 3.19 9.69
N SER A 66 -15.47 4.10 10.01
CA SER A 66 -15.39 5.49 9.52
C SER A 66 -14.62 6.39 10.48
N PHE A 67 -14.03 7.46 9.95
CA PHE A 67 -13.50 8.57 10.75
C PHE A 67 -14.64 9.34 11.43
N ASP A 68 -14.43 9.70 12.70
CA ASP A 68 -15.29 10.64 13.43
C ASP A 68 -14.70 12.05 13.40
N SER A 69 -13.36 12.16 13.37
CA SER A 69 -12.66 13.45 13.37
C SER A 69 -11.32 13.39 12.62
N THR A 70 -10.74 14.55 12.34
CA THR A 70 -9.41 14.66 11.71
C THR A 70 -8.28 14.08 12.57
N LYS A 71 -8.50 13.88 13.87
CA LYS A 71 -7.53 13.22 14.76
C LYS A 71 -7.36 11.75 14.43
N ASP A 72 -8.34 11.14 13.78
CA ASP A 72 -8.37 9.71 13.47
C ASP A 72 -7.51 9.37 12.26
N PHE A 73 -7.14 10.38 11.46
CA PHE A 73 -6.27 10.21 10.29
C PHE A 73 -4.93 9.57 10.64
N LYS A 74 -4.42 9.82 11.86
CA LYS A 74 -3.16 9.23 12.36
C LYS A 74 -3.23 7.71 12.53
N ALA A 75 -4.44 7.15 12.66
CA ALA A 75 -4.69 5.71 12.80
C ALA A 75 -4.75 5.00 11.43
N VAL A 76 -4.79 5.75 10.33
CA VAL A 76 -4.76 5.21 8.96
C VAL A 76 -3.42 5.49 8.30
N LEU A 77 -2.98 6.75 8.29
CA LEU A 77 -1.80 7.17 7.52
C LEU A 77 -0.51 6.54 8.05
N PHE A 78 0.39 6.17 7.13
CA PHE A 78 1.68 5.62 7.52
C PHE A 78 2.55 6.69 8.22
N PRO A 79 3.22 6.34 9.33
CA PRO A 79 4.09 7.26 10.03
C PRO A 79 5.41 7.39 9.25
N PRO A 80 6.06 8.57 9.28
CA PRO A 80 7.28 8.82 8.51
C PRO A 80 8.39 7.77 8.73
N VAL A 81 8.49 7.20 9.93
CA VAL A 81 9.48 6.16 10.25
C VAL A 81 9.29 4.87 9.42
N LEU A 82 8.05 4.46 9.15
CA LEU A 82 7.80 3.30 8.30
C LEU A 82 8.10 3.60 6.84
N LEU A 83 7.89 4.85 6.39
CA LEU A 83 8.29 5.26 5.04
C LEU A 83 9.80 5.17 4.83
N ILE A 84 10.59 5.62 5.81
CA ILE A 84 12.05 5.48 5.77
C ILE A 84 12.44 4.01 5.73
N PHE A 85 11.83 3.17 6.58
CA PHE A 85 12.06 1.73 6.57
C PHE A 85 11.76 1.10 5.20
N PHE A 86 10.57 1.34 4.64
CA PHE A 86 10.19 0.80 3.34
C PHE A 86 11.10 1.29 2.22
N PHE A 87 11.47 2.58 2.25
CA PHE A 87 12.41 3.15 1.30
C PHE A 87 13.77 2.45 1.36
N VAL A 88 14.37 2.31 2.54
CA VAL A 88 15.69 1.71 2.71
C VAL A 88 15.70 0.22 2.38
N CYS A 89 14.64 -0.52 2.74
CA CYS A 89 14.61 -1.98 2.58
C CYS A 89 14.14 -2.45 1.21
N PHE A 90 13.26 -1.71 0.53
CA PHE A 90 12.62 -2.19 -0.71
C PHE A 90 12.85 -1.26 -1.91
N VAL A 91 12.95 0.06 -1.69
CA VAL A 91 13.08 1.01 -2.80
C VAL A 91 14.53 1.22 -3.18
N LEU A 92 15.36 1.57 -2.20
CA LEU A 92 16.77 1.92 -2.43
C LEU A 92 17.57 0.76 -3.03
N PRO A 93 17.52 -0.48 -2.51
CA PRO A 93 18.35 -1.58 -3.03
C PRO A 93 17.98 -1.93 -4.49
N VAL A 94 16.70 -1.96 -4.79
CA VAL A 94 16.20 -2.26 -6.14
C VAL A 94 16.49 -1.10 -7.10
N SER A 95 16.34 0.15 -6.65
CA SER A 95 16.68 1.32 -7.45
C SER A 95 18.18 1.37 -7.78
N LEU A 96 19.06 1.04 -6.82
CA LEU A 96 20.50 0.95 -7.05
C LEU A 96 20.85 -0.17 -8.02
N LEU A 97 20.18 -1.31 -7.92
CA LEU A 97 20.34 -2.42 -8.85
C LEU A 97 19.90 -2.05 -10.27
N ILE A 98 18.75 -1.38 -10.43
CA ILE A 98 18.27 -0.90 -11.73
C ILE A 98 19.23 0.15 -12.32
N PHE A 99 19.72 1.07 -11.49
CA PHE A 99 20.73 2.04 -11.90
C PHE A 99 21.99 1.36 -12.43
N TRP A 100 22.49 0.35 -11.70
CA TRP A 100 23.68 -0.39 -12.08
C TRP A 100 23.49 -1.24 -13.35
N LEU A 101 22.32 -1.85 -13.52
CA LEU A 101 22.01 -2.72 -14.66
C LEU A 101 21.62 -1.96 -15.94
N TRP A 102 21.08 -0.76 -15.81
CA TRP A 102 20.47 -0.06 -16.94
C TRP A 102 20.94 1.39 -17.05
N ASN A 103 20.36 2.32 -16.29
CA ASN A 103 20.75 3.73 -16.25
C ASN A 103 19.95 4.51 -15.18
N THR A 104 20.31 5.79 -15.03
CA THR A 104 19.66 6.75 -14.13
C THR A 104 18.17 6.95 -14.41
N ASN A 105 17.75 7.04 -15.67
CA ASN A 105 16.34 7.23 -16.00
C ASN A 105 15.48 6.07 -15.48
N ALA A 106 15.87 4.84 -15.76
CA ALA A 106 15.15 3.65 -15.30
C ALA A 106 15.02 3.62 -13.78
N ALA A 107 16.09 3.95 -13.05
CA ALA A 107 16.07 4.03 -11.59
C ALA A 107 15.17 5.16 -11.07
N LEU A 108 15.19 6.34 -11.69
CA LEU A 108 14.32 7.46 -11.34
C LEU A 108 12.84 7.17 -11.66
N ILE A 109 12.55 6.48 -12.77
CA ILE A 109 11.20 6.02 -13.13
C ILE A 109 10.69 5.01 -12.11
N PHE A 110 11.54 4.06 -11.70
CA PHE A 110 11.22 3.10 -10.63
C PHE A 110 10.83 3.86 -9.35
N MET A 111 11.71 4.73 -8.85
CA MET A 111 11.43 5.50 -7.63
C MET A 111 10.18 6.38 -7.74
N ALA A 112 9.99 7.06 -8.87
CA ALA A 112 8.81 7.89 -9.12
C ALA A 112 7.53 7.05 -9.09
N THR A 113 7.55 5.86 -9.71
CA THR A 113 6.41 4.94 -9.75
C THR A 113 6.09 4.39 -8.37
N ILE A 114 7.10 4.01 -7.56
CA ILE A 114 6.88 3.59 -6.16
C ILE A 114 6.22 4.72 -5.36
N ILE A 115 6.73 5.94 -5.46
CA ILE A 115 6.19 7.08 -4.70
C ILE A 115 4.75 7.38 -5.14
N ALA A 116 4.47 7.34 -6.44
CA ALA A 116 3.11 7.50 -6.97
C ALA A 116 2.16 6.40 -6.46
N TYR A 117 2.63 5.15 -6.46
CA TYR A 117 1.88 4.02 -5.93
C TYR A 117 1.60 4.19 -4.43
N TYR A 118 2.60 4.62 -3.65
CA TYR A 118 2.43 4.88 -2.22
C TYR A 118 1.35 5.95 -1.96
N PHE A 119 1.37 7.07 -2.69
CA PHE A 119 0.30 8.07 -2.55
C PHE A 119 -1.06 7.53 -2.96
N ASN A 120 -1.11 6.68 -3.98
CA ASN A 120 -2.35 6.01 -4.38
C ASN A 120 -2.85 5.05 -3.29
N TYR A 121 -1.97 4.25 -2.69
CA TYR A 121 -2.26 3.36 -1.57
C TYR A 121 -2.86 4.15 -0.40
N GLU A 122 -2.18 5.20 0.07
CA GLU A 122 -2.65 5.99 1.22
C GLU A 122 -3.97 6.68 0.91
N PHE A 123 -4.12 7.23 -0.31
CA PHE A 123 -5.35 7.89 -0.74
C PHE A 123 -6.53 6.90 -0.75
N LEU A 124 -6.32 5.71 -1.30
CA LEU A 124 -7.32 4.66 -1.33
C LEU A 124 -7.68 4.19 0.08
N HIS A 125 -6.68 3.87 0.90
CA HIS A 125 -6.87 3.44 2.29
C HIS A 125 -7.65 4.49 3.08
N PHE A 126 -7.24 5.75 2.99
CA PHE A 126 -7.94 6.88 3.60
C PHE A 126 -9.38 6.98 3.13
N CYS A 127 -9.63 6.84 1.83
CA CYS A 127 -10.99 6.86 1.29
C CYS A 127 -11.87 5.77 1.90
N TYR A 128 -11.34 4.59 2.19
CA TYR A 128 -12.12 3.48 2.73
C TYR A 128 -12.68 3.76 4.13
N HIS A 129 -12.01 4.63 4.89
CA HIS A 129 -12.41 5.09 6.22
C HIS A 129 -13.22 6.40 6.20
N LEU A 130 -13.56 6.94 5.03
CA LEU A 130 -14.46 8.10 4.97
C LEU A 130 -15.89 7.72 5.39
N PRO A 131 -16.68 8.69 5.91
CA PRO A 131 -18.09 8.48 6.21
C PRO A 131 -18.87 7.95 5.00
N GLU A 132 -19.84 7.06 5.24
CA GLU A 132 -20.57 6.33 4.18
C GLU A 132 -21.24 7.22 3.13
N ASN A 133 -21.60 8.45 3.48
CA ASN A 133 -22.23 9.41 2.58
C ASN A 133 -21.23 10.20 1.68
N HIS A 134 -19.92 10.03 1.87
CA HIS A 134 -18.90 10.79 1.16
C HIS A 134 -18.88 10.46 -0.35
N PHE A 135 -18.76 11.48 -1.20
CA PHE A 135 -18.90 11.32 -2.66
C PHE A 135 -17.83 10.41 -3.28
N LEU A 136 -16.62 10.37 -2.73
CA LEU A 136 -15.55 9.47 -3.20
C LEU A 136 -15.92 7.98 -3.09
N LEU A 137 -16.77 7.61 -2.12
CA LEU A 137 -17.28 6.24 -1.97
C LEU A 137 -18.32 5.85 -3.04
N LYS A 138 -18.78 6.81 -3.83
CA LYS A 138 -19.67 6.55 -4.98
C LYS A 138 -18.89 6.08 -6.22
N ILE A 139 -17.57 6.27 -6.25
CA ILE A 139 -16.71 5.81 -7.34
C ILE A 139 -16.68 4.27 -7.31
N PRO A 140 -17.06 3.56 -8.40
CA PRO A 140 -17.23 2.10 -8.38
C PRO A 140 -15.99 1.33 -7.93
N LEU A 141 -14.80 1.77 -8.36
CA LEU A 141 -13.54 1.15 -7.97
C LEU A 141 -13.28 1.29 -6.46
N VAL A 142 -13.38 2.51 -5.93
CA VAL A 142 -13.18 2.79 -4.49
C VAL A 142 -14.17 1.98 -3.65
N LYS A 143 -15.45 1.95 -4.05
CA LYS A 143 -16.49 1.16 -3.38
C LYS A 143 -16.17 -0.33 -3.32
N ARG A 144 -15.68 -0.90 -4.44
CA ARG A 144 -15.32 -2.32 -4.51
C ARG A 144 -14.14 -2.64 -3.60
N LEU A 145 -13.09 -1.81 -3.65
CA LEU A 145 -11.90 -2.03 -2.84
C LEU A 145 -12.15 -1.79 -1.35
N LYS A 146 -12.93 -0.76 -1.00
CA LYS A 146 -13.44 -0.55 0.36
C LYS A 146 -14.11 -1.80 0.91
N LYS A 147 -14.97 -2.47 0.13
CA LYS A 147 -15.64 -3.69 0.60
C LYS A 147 -14.66 -4.82 0.96
N LEU A 148 -13.61 -5.00 0.17
CA LEU A 148 -12.57 -6.01 0.44
C LEU A 148 -11.82 -5.67 1.73
N HIS A 149 -11.42 -4.40 1.88
CA HIS A 149 -10.75 -3.92 3.07
C HIS A 149 -11.66 -3.96 4.31
N HIS A 150 -12.93 -3.59 4.19
CA HIS A 150 -13.90 -3.69 5.27
C HIS A 150 -14.06 -5.13 5.75
N THR A 151 -14.15 -6.09 4.82
CA THR A 151 -14.15 -7.53 5.17
C THR A 151 -12.85 -7.92 5.88
N HIS A 152 -11.73 -7.33 5.49
CA HIS A 152 -10.45 -7.56 6.14
C HIS A 152 -10.41 -7.05 7.59
N HIS A 153 -11.23 -6.06 7.97
CA HIS A 153 -11.37 -5.60 9.37
C HIS A 153 -12.22 -6.53 10.26
N ASP A 154 -12.81 -7.59 9.70
CA ASP A 154 -13.37 -8.67 10.51
C ASP A 154 -12.22 -9.46 11.17
N THR A 155 -12.13 -9.41 12.49
CA THR A 155 -11.05 -10.05 13.26
C THR A 155 -11.00 -11.58 13.09
N THR A 156 -12.09 -12.20 12.64
CA THR A 156 -12.12 -13.63 12.31
C THR A 156 -11.50 -13.96 10.95
N LEU A 157 -11.35 -12.94 10.07
CA LEU A 157 -10.87 -13.05 8.69
C LEU A 157 -9.55 -12.32 8.43
N MET A 158 -9.20 -11.31 9.22
CA MET A 158 -8.11 -10.35 8.96
C MET A 158 -6.73 -11.01 8.74
N THR A 159 -6.48 -12.17 9.34
CA THR A 159 -5.20 -12.90 9.19
C THR A 159 -5.18 -13.87 7.99
N LYS A 160 -6.27 -13.97 7.23
CA LYS A 160 -6.45 -14.99 6.18
C LYS A 160 -6.77 -14.41 4.80
N TYR A 161 -7.46 -13.27 4.73
CA TYR A 161 -8.02 -12.77 3.48
C TYR A 161 -7.82 -11.26 3.25
N ASN A 162 -7.85 -10.86 1.98
CA ASN A 162 -7.91 -9.48 1.46
C ASN A 162 -6.76 -8.57 1.96
N PHE A 163 -5.51 -8.96 1.68
CA PHE A 163 -4.31 -8.25 2.14
C PHE A 163 -3.86 -7.11 1.21
N ASN A 164 -4.26 -7.07 -0.04
CA ASN A 164 -4.05 -5.89 -0.86
C ASN A 164 -5.11 -4.83 -0.54
N ILE A 165 -4.65 -3.71 -0.01
CA ILE A 165 -5.44 -2.50 0.23
C ILE A 165 -5.69 -1.76 -1.10
N SER A 166 -4.70 -1.74 -1.99
CA SER A 166 -4.82 -1.07 -3.28
C SER A 166 -5.56 -1.95 -4.28
N TYR A 167 -4.85 -2.76 -5.06
CA TYR A 167 -5.42 -3.60 -6.11
C TYR A 167 -5.23 -5.07 -5.72
N PRO A 168 -6.28 -5.91 -5.74
CA PRO A 168 -6.24 -7.28 -5.23
C PRO A 168 -5.56 -8.27 -6.19
N ILE A 169 -4.42 -7.90 -6.76
CA ILE A 169 -3.69 -8.71 -7.74
C ILE A 169 -3.10 -9.93 -7.03
N PHE A 170 -2.37 -9.72 -5.93
CA PHE A 170 -1.76 -10.84 -5.22
C PHE A 170 -2.72 -11.59 -4.32
N ASP A 171 -3.78 -10.94 -3.83
CA ASP A 171 -4.90 -11.70 -3.24
C ASP A 171 -5.54 -12.65 -4.26
N TRP A 172 -5.69 -12.21 -5.52
CA TRP A 172 -6.21 -13.07 -6.57
C TRP A 172 -5.23 -14.21 -6.92
N ILE A 173 -3.94 -13.88 -7.11
CA ILE A 173 -2.89 -14.87 -7.42
C ILE A 173 -2.77 -15.93 -6.33
N TYR A 174 -2.80 -15.52 -5.05
CA TYR A 174 -2.63 -16.44 -3.92
C TYR A 174 -3.94 -16.99 -3.36
N GLY A 175 -5.09 -16.66 -3.97
CA GLY A 175 -6.39 -17.18 -3.55
C GLY A 175 -6.86 -16.70 -2.18
N THR A 176 -6.42 -15.52 -1.74
CA THR A 176 -6.80 -14.92 -0.45
C THR A 176 -7.90 -13.86 -0.58
N ILE A 177 -8.62 -13.80 -1.71
CA ILE A 177 -9.86 -13.01 -1.80
C ILE A 177 -10.97 -13.76 -1.07
N TYR A 178 -11.56 -13.14 -0.05
CA TYR A 178 -12.75 -13.69 0.60
C TYR A 178 -13.97 -13.64 -0.34
N LYS A 179 -14.66 -14.77 -0.48
CA LYS A 179 -15.92 -14.90 -1.21
C LYS A 179 -16.98 -15.37 -0.21
N LYS A 180 -18.00 -14.54 0.01
CA LYS A 180 -19.18 -14.88 0.79
C LYS A 180 -20.21 -15.56 -0.11
#